data_AF-A0A9D9TKT9-F1
#
_entry.id   AF-A0A9D9TKT9-F1
#
_cell.length_a   1.000
_cell.length_b   1.000
_cell.length_c   1.000
_cell.angle_alpha   90.00
_cell.angle_beta   90.00
_cell.angle_gamma   90.00
#
_symmetry.space_group_name_H-M   'P 1'
#
loop_
_entity.id
_entity.type
_entity.pdbx_description
1 polymer ?
#
loop_
_entity_poly.entity_id
_entity_poly.type
_entity_poly.pdbx_seq_one_letter_code
_entity_poly.pdbx_strand_id
1 'polypeptide(L)'
;MILKNSFVAIFFALLLASCDYQKNNNIKQKDVNEGDVYVYGVHPDSAAVQTKNKYTAKPENEIRANKIREKLFSGKEINQGN
;
A
#
# COMPACT_ATOMS: atom_id res chain seq x y z
N MET A 1 -5.94 -14.70 41.44
CA MET A 1 -5.54 -13.59 40.53
C MET A 1 -4.43 -13.97 39.55
N ILE A 2 -3.59 -14.98 39.84
CA ILE A 2 -2.47 -15.42 38.99
C ILE A 2 -2.93 -16.03 37.64
N LEU A 3 -4.04 -16.78 37.63
CA LEU A 3 -4.54 -17.47 36.42
C LEU A 3 -5.04 -16.51 35.31
N LYS A 4 -5.54 -15.32 35.68
CA LYS A 4 -6.04 -14.31 34.72
C LYS A 4 -4.90 -13.59 33.99
N ASN A 5 -3.77 -13.34 34.67
CA ASN A 5 -2.60 -12.70 34.08
C ASN A 5 -1.88 -13.61 33.07
N SER A 6 -1.85 -14.92 33.32
CA SER A 6 -1.23 -15.88 32.39
C SER A 6 -1.98 -16.00 31.06
N PHE A 7 -3.31 -15.89 31.08
CA PHE A 7 -4.13 -15.97 29.86
C PHE A 7 -3.87 -14.77 28.93
N VAL A 8 -3.70 -13.58 29.50
CA VAL A 8 -3.36 -12.37 28.75
C VAL A 8 -1.97 -12.49 28.12
N ALA A 9 -0.98 -13.01 28.86
CA ALA A 9 0.37 -13.21 28.33
C ALA A 9 0.40 -14.20 27.15
N ILE A 10 -0.36 -15.30 27.26
CA ILE A 10 -0.49 -16.30 26.18
C ILE A 10 -1.17 -15.68 24.95
N PHE A 11 -2.22 -14.88 25.15
CA PHE A 11 -2.93 -14.22 24.06
C PHE A 11 -2.05 -13.20 23.32
N PHE A 12 -1.26 -12.40 24.05
CA PHE A 12 -0.29 -11.47 23.45
C PHE A 12 0.83 -12.20 22.69
N ALA A 13 1.31 -13.33 23.20
CA ALA A 13 2.31 -14.14 22.48
C ALA A 13 1.79 -14.67 21.14
N LEU A 14 0.52 -15.08 21.08
CA LEU A 14 -0.12 -15.54 19.83
C LEU A 14 -0.31 -14.41 18.80
N LEU A 15 -0.62 -13.20 19.25
CA LEU A 15 -0.74 -12.02 18.36
C LEU A 15 0.61 -11.58 17.78
N LEU A 16 1.71 -11.72 18.53
CA LEU A 16 3.05 -11.43 18.01
C LEU A 16 3.50 -12.49 17.00
N ALA A 17 3.15 -13.75 17.21
CA ALA A 17 3.45 -14.83 16.27
C ALA A 17 2.69 -14.71 14.93
N SER A 18 1.48 -14.11 14.92
CA SER A 18 0.73 -13.88 13.68
C SER A 18 1.32 -12.74 12.83
N CYS A 19 1.93 -11.73 13.45
CA CYS A 19 2.68 -10.70 12.75
C CYS A 19 3.88 -11.29 11.98
N ASP A 20 4.58 -12.27 12.55
CA ASP A 20 5.69 -12.96 11.88
C ASP A 20 5.22 -13.97 10.82
N TYR A 21 4.04 -14.60 11.00
CA TYR A 21 3.43 -15.44 9.97
C TYR A 21 3.15 -14.67 8.68
N GLN A 22 2.68 -13.43 8.80
CA GLN A 22 2.45 -12.55 7.64
C GLN A 22 3.77 -12.08 7.01
N LYS A 23 4.83 -11.92 7.81
CA LYS A 23 6.19 -11.54 7.36
C LYS A 23 6.88 -12.64 6.54
N ASN A 24 6.58 -13.90 6.87
CA ASN A 24 7.13 -15.08 6.19
C ASN A 24 6.19 -15.69 5.14
N ASN A 25 4.98 -15.16 4.95
CA ASN A 25 4.14 -15.50 3.79
C ASN A 25 4.65 -14.80 2.51
N ASN A 26 5.92 -15.03 2.22
CA ASN A 26 6.50 -14.84 0.90
C ASN A 26 6.51 -16.23 0.25
N ILE A 27 5.34 -16.79 -0.09
CA ILE A 27 5.33 -17.78 -1.17
C ILE A 27 5.80 -17.01 -2.39
N LYS A 28 7.11 -17.09 -2.67
CA LYS A 28 7.70 -16.56 -3.89
C LYS A 28 7.12 -17.39 -5.02
N GLN A 29 5.97 -16.97 -5.53
CA GLN A 29 5.46 -17.50 -6.78
C GLN A 29 6.58 -17.31 -7.80
N LYS A 30 7.02 -18.41 -8.42
CA LYS A 30 8.00 -18.35 -9.49
C LYS A 30 7.43 -17.42 -10.56
N ASP A 31 8.11 -16.32 -10.81
CA ASP A 31 7.77 -15.45 -11.91
C ASP A 31 8.20 -16.14 -13.21
N VAL A 32 7.22 -16.69 -13.92
CA VAL A 32 7.47 -17.38 -15.21
C VAL A 32 7.75 -16.39 -16.34
N ASN A 33 7.45 -15.11 -16.13
CA ASN A 33 7.62 -14.04 -17.11
C ASN A 33 8.82 -13.14 -16.74
N GLU A 34 9.70 -13.59 -15.83
CA GLU A 34 10.84 -12.80 -15.38
C GLU A 34 11.70 -12.39 -16.60
N GLY A 35 11.85 -11.08 -16.80
CA GLY A 35 12.58 -10.52 -17.95
C GLY A 35 11.76 -10.31 -19.22
N ASP A 36 10.48 -10.69 -19.25
CA ASP A 36 9.60 -10.43 -20.40
C ASP A 36 9.22 -8.94 -20.48
N VAL A 37 9.73 -8.30 -21.54
CA VAL A 37 9.53 -6.88 -21.83
C VAL A 37 8.08 -6.55 -22.13
N TYR A 38 7.29 -7.48 -22.67
CA TYR A 38 5.86 -7.25 -22.90
C TYR A 38 5.05 -7.22 -21.61
N VAL A 39 5.45 -8.00 -20.60
CA VAL A 39 4.81 -8.04 -19.29
C VAL A 39 5.28 -6.88 -18.41
N TYR A 40 6.58 -6.57 -18.46
CA TYR A 40 7.20 -5.56 -17.60
C TYR A 40 7.34 -4.17 -18.21
N GLY A 41 6.84 -4.00 -19.43
CA GLY A 41 6.73 -2.72 -20.12
C GLY A 41 7.76 -2.55 -21.24
N VAL A 42 7.25 -2.32 -22.44
CA VAL A 42 8.03 -2.17 -23.67
C VAL A 42 8.64 -0.77 -23.80
N HIS A 43 7.98 0.21 -23.20
CA HIS A 43 8.38 1.61 -23.27
C HIS A 43 8.52 2.25 -21.89
N PRO A 44 9.32 3.32 -21.73
CA PRO A 44 9.53 4.00 -20.45
C PRO A 44 8.24 4.53 -19.80
N ASP A 45 7.23 4.83 -20.61
CA ASP A 45 5.90 5.27 -20.21
C ASP A 45 4.93 4.11 -19.94
N SER A 46 5.36 2.85 -20.07
CA SER A 46 4.53 1.70 -19.72
C SER A 46 4.21 1.69 -18.23
N ALA A 47 2.97 1.37 -17.88
CA ALA A 47 2.51 1.35 -16.48
C ALA A 47 3.41 0.49 -15.57
N ALA A 48 3.85 -0.67 -16.06
CA ALA A 48 4.75 -1.57 -15.33
C ALA A 48 6.16 -1.01 -15.09
N VAL A 49 6.63 -0.08 -15.92
CA VAL A 49 7.89 0.64 -15.72
C VAL A 49 7.67 1.79 -14.73
N GLN A 50 6.57 2.54 -14.89
CA GLN A 50 6.24 3.67 -14.04
C GLN A 50 6.06 3.29 -12.56
N THR A 51 5.51 2.10 -12.27
CA THR A 51 5.33 1.62 -10.89
C THR A 51 6.64 1.33 -10.16
N LYS A 52 7.75 1.11 -10.90
CA LYS A 52 9.09 0.92 -10.33
C LYS A 52 9.76 2.25 -9.95
N ASN A 53 9.29 3.36 -10.52
CA ASN A 53 9.87 4.67 -10.26
C ASN A 53 9.47 5.16 -8.87
N LYS A 54 10.48 5.47 -8.05
CA LYS A 54 10.28 6.08 -6.72
C LYS A 54 10.56 7.57 -6.84
N TYR A 55 9.57 8.38 -6.46
CA TYR A 55 9.71 9.83 -6.43
C TYR A 55 9.93 10.28 -4.99
N THR A 56 10.79 11.29 -4.80
CA THR A 56 10.92 11.95 -3.51
C THR A 56 9.60 12.61 -3.14
N ALA A 57 9.21 12.47 -1.87
CA ALA A 57 8.01 13.13 -1.37
C ALA A 57 8.18 14.65 -1.50
N LYS A 58 7.19 15.29 -2.13
CA LYS A 58 7.13 16.73 -2.32
C LYS A 58 5.87 17.25 -1.61
N PRO A 59 5.96 17.66 -0.32
CA PRO A 59 4.79 18.06 0.46
C PRO A 59 4.04 19.25 -0.17
N GLU A 60 4.72 20.08 -0.98
CA GLU A 60 4.07 21.15 -1.74
C GLU A 60 3.02 20.65 -2.74
N ASN A 61 3.13 19.41 -3.22
CA ASN A 61 2.16 18.82 -4.15
C ASN A 61 0.81 18.58 -3.49
N GLU A 62 0.79 18.19 -2.21
CA GLU A 62 -0.46 17.99 -1.46
C GLU A 62 -1.21 19.32 -1.28
N ILE A 63 -0.47 20.38 -0.91
CA ILE A 63 -1.02 21.74 -0.79
C ILE A 63 -1.59 22.20 -2.14
N ARG A 64 -0.86 21.97 -3.23
CA ARG A 64 -1.32 22.32 -4.58
C ARG A 64 -2.54 21.51 -4.99
N ALA A 65 -2.58 20.21 -4.70
CA ALA A 65 -3.72 19.34 -5.00
C ALA A 65 -4.98 19.80 -4.25
N ASN A 66 -4.85 20.22 -2.99
CA ASN A 66 -5.96 20.75 -2.21
C ASN A 66 -6.48 22.07 -2.76
N LYS A 67 -5.59 23.01 -3.11
CA LYS A 67 -5.98 24.27 -3.77
C LYS A 67 -6.70 24.03 -5.11
N ILE A 68 -6.26 23.05 -5.90
CA ILE A 68 -6.91 22.68 -7.15
C ILE A 68 -8.29 22.08 -6.86
N ARG A 69 -8.40 21.17 -5.89
CA ARG A 69 -9.69 20.58 -5.48
C ARG A 69 -10.66 21.67 -5.04
N GLU A 70 -10.25 22.59 -4.18
CA GLU A 70 -11.05 23.75 -3.76
C GLU A 70 -11.48 24.60 -4.96
N LYS A 71 -10.58 24.88 -5.91
CA LYS A 71 -10.90 25.65 -7.12
C LYS A 71 -11.91 24.95 -8.02
N LEU A 72 -11.81 23.63 -8.18
CA LEU A 72 -12.68 22.86 -9.08
C LEU A 72 -14.05 22.55 -8.46
N PHE A 73 -14.12 22.43 -7.14
CA PHE A 73 -15.31 21.94 -6.43
C PHE A 73 -15.88 22.90 -5.39
N SER A 74 -15.37 24.14 -5.27
CA SER A 74 -16.00 25.13 -4.40
C SER A 74 -17.45 25.40 -4.82
N GLY A 75 -18.38 25.20 -3.88
CA GLY A 75 -19.82 25.38 -4.09
C GLY A 75 -20.53 24.27 -4.87
N LYS A 76 -19.90 23.11 -5.09
CA LYS A 76 -20.55 21.94 -5.70
C LYS A 76 -20.52 20.75 -4.75
N GLU A 77 -21.69 20.17 -4.48
CA GLU A 77 -21.81 18.84 -3.86
C GLU A 77 -21.03 17.84 -4.72
N ILE A 78 -20.01 17.20 -4.14
CA ILE A 78 -19.35 16.06 -4.77
C ILE A 78 -20.31 14.88 -4.64
N ASN A 79 -20.94 14.47 -5.74
CA ASN A 79 -21.76 13.26 -5.75
C ASN A 79 -20.91 12.10 -5.22
N GLN A 80 -21.21 11.64 -4.00
CA GLN A 80 -20.66 10.41 -3.46
C GLN A 80 -21.27 9.28 -4.30
N GLY A 81 -20.44 8.61 -5.10
CA GLY A 81 -20.90 7.48 -5.91
C GLY A 81 -21.56 6.41 -5.04
N ASN A 82 -22.63 5.81 -5.56
CA ASN A 82 -23.42 4.75 -4.93
C ASN A 82 -22.56 3.55 -4.49
#